data_AF-A0A2D9WKX1-F1
#
_entry.id   AF-A0A2D9WKX1-F1
#
_cell.length_a   1.000
_cell.length_b   1.000
_cell.length_c   1.000
_cell.angle_alpha   90.00
_cell.angle_beta   90.00
_cell.angle_gamma   90.00
#
_symmetry.space_group_name_H-M   'P 1'
#
loop_
_entity.id
_entity.type
_entity.pdbx_description
1 polymer ?
#
loop_
_entity_poly.entity_id
_entity_poly.type
_entity_poly.pdbx_seq_one_letter_code
_entity_poly.pdbx_strand_id
1 'polypeptide(L)'
;MCQSENPPKSSEVMPISHLLESIGFSDASLQLAARPVIEAAGYTNPRKINISTDKAKLVEAYIKNNFSLVCSPACAAALGKKRVRTQLQVEIKKCEFCNGSKQNKLLAKMAKDLFDQNLVEILVVGGSPQSANTLNRVLKNCNINMKVIDGTKRTNSKTAKLLCRTADVVVIWGATQLDHTVSQVFSAATEPTKKVPVARPGLKALTEAMNIHLDNLRK
;
A
#
# COMPACT_ATOMS: atom_id res chain seq x y z
N MET A 1 -0.90 -66.72 -4.15
CA MET A 1 -0.67 -65.40 -3.53
C MET A 1 -0.99 -64.35 -4.58
N CYS A 2 -2.22 -63.84 -4.60
CA CYS A 2 -2.62 -62.74 -5.48
C CYS A 2 -2.76 -61.52 -4.58
N GLN A 3 -1.73 -60.68 -4.53
CA GLN A 3 -1.83 -59.39 -3.86
C GLN A 3 -2.69 -58.48 -4.74
N SER A 4 -3.90 -58.18 -4.27
CA SER A 4 -4.71 -57.11 -4.82
C SER A 4 -3.99 -55.78 -4.54
N GLU A 5 -3.50 -55.14 -5.60
CA GLU A 5 -3.04 -53.76 -5.53
C GLU A 5 -4.21 -52.87 -5.08
N ASN A 6 -4.02 -52.17 -3.97
CA ASN A 6 -4.96 -51.14 -3.51
C ASN A 6 -5.10 -50.06 -4.60
N PRO A 7 -6.31 -49.63 -4.97
CA PRO A 7 -6.50 -48.51 -5.88
C PRO A 7 -5.88 -47.24 -5.26
N PRO A 8 -5.33 -46.32 -6.08
CA PRO A 8 -4.73 -45.10 -5.57
C PRO A 8 -5.77 -44.30 -4.78
N LYS A 9 -5.37 -43.81 -3.59
CA LYS A 9 -6.18 -42.95 -2.71
C LYS A 9 -6.88 -41.89 -3.56
N SER A 10 -8.20 -41.85 -3.49
CA SER A 10 -9.00 -40.77 -4.07
C SER A 10 -8.42 -39.45 -3.59
N SER A 11 -7.82 -38.68 -4.52
CA SER A 11 -7.34 -37.34 -4.20
C SER A 11 -8.53 -36.56 -3.66
N GLU A 12 -8.44 -36.10 -2.42
CA GLU A 12 -9.48 -35.27 -1.80
C GLU A 12 -9.83 -34.11 -2.75
N VAL A 13 -11.12 -33.89 -2.96
CA VAL A 13 -11.64 -32.84 -3.86
C VAL A 13 -12.34 -31.78 -3.03
N MET A 14 -12.23 -30.53 -3.47
CA MET A 14 -12.90 -29.40 -2.84
C MET A 14 -13.60 -28.52 -3.87
N PRO A 15 -14.65 -27.77 -3.47
CA PRO A 15 -15.26 -26.77 -4.33
C PRO A 15 -14.26 -25.68 -4.72
N ILE A 16 -14.26 -25.26 -5.99
CA ILE A 16 -13.39 -24.18 -6.47
C ILE A 16 -13.70 -22.85 -5.76
N SER A 17 -14.97 -22.61 -5.41
CA SER A 17 -15.37 -21.44 -4.62
C SER A 17 -14.64 -21.39 -3.27
N HIS A 18 -14.54 -22.51 -2.57
CA HIS A 18 -13.83 -22.59 -1.29
C HIS A 18 -12.32 -22.37 -1.45
N LEU A 19 -11.71 -22.88 -2.52
CA LEU A 19 -10.32 -22.56 -2.85
C LEU A 19 -10.13 -21.06 -3.07
N LEU A 20 -10.96 -20.44 -3.93
CA LEU A 20 -10.88 -19.01 -4.22
C LEU A 20 -11.09 -18.16 -2.97
N GLU A 21 -12.05 -18.52 -2.12
CA GLU A 21 -12.27 -17.88 -0.82
C GLU A 21 -11.02 -17.94 0.07
N SER A 22 -10.36 -19.10 0.17
CA SER A 22 -9.15 -19.25 1.00
C SER A 22 -7.97 -18.37 0.54
N ILE A 23 -7.89 -18.07 -0.75
CA ILE A 23 -6.89 -17.17 -1.35
C ILE A 23 -7.26 -15.70 -1.08
N GLY A 24 -8.55 -15.39 -0.93
CA GLY A 24 -9.06 -14.06 -0.60
C GLY A 24 -10.14 -13.53 -1.53
N PHE A 25 -10.68 -14.35 -2.42
CA PHE A 25 -11.84 -14.00 -3.23
C PHE A 25 -13.12 -14.38 -2.47
N SER A 26 -13.43 -13.61 -1.42
CA SER A 26 -14.44 -13.95 -0.41
C SER A 26 -15.89 -13.82 -0.89
N ASP A 27 -16.15 -13.05 -1.95
CA ASP A 27 -17.49 -12.81 -2.48
C ASP A 27 -17.60 -13.22 -3.95
N ALA A 28 -18.85 -13.30 -4.43
CA ALA A 28 -19.16 -13.73 -5.79
C ALA A 28 -18.51 -12.85 -6.86
N SER A 29 -18.40 -11.53 -6.64
CA SER A 29 -17.79 -10.62 -7.61
C SER A 29 -16.29 -10.88 -7.75
N LEU A 30 -15.60 -11.06 -6.62
CA LEU A 30 -14.18 -11.41 -6.59
C LEU A 30 -13.92 -12.79 -7.19
N GLN A 31 -14.78 -13.77 -6.92
CA GLN A 31 -14.66 -15.10 -7.51
C GLN A 31 -14.89 -15.08 -9.03
N LEU A 32 -15.87 -14.32 -9.51
CA LEU A 32 -16.12 -14.14 -10.95
C LEU A 32 -14.93 -13.47 -11.65
N ALA A 33 -14.19 -12.58 -10.98
CA ALA A 33 -12.98 -11.98 -11.53
C ALA A 33 -11.78 -12.94 -11.54
N ALA A 34 -11.63 -13.77 -10.50
CA ALA A 34 -10.51 -14.71 -10.35
C ALA A 34 -10.67 -15.99 -11.18
N ARG A 35 -11.90 -16.40 -11.45
CA ARG A 35 -12.20 -17.68 -12.11
C ARG A 35 -11.65 -17.77 -13.54
N PRO A 36 -11.82 -16.76 -14.42
CA PRO A 36 -11.22 -16.77 -15.75
C PRO A 36 -9.70 -16.86 -15.74
N VAL A 37 -9.05 -16.33 -14.70
CA VAL A 37 -7.58 -16.36 -14.56
C VAL A 37 -7.06 -17.79 -14.43
N ILE A 38 -7.69 -18.59 -13.57
CA ILE A 38 -7.26 -19.98 -13.33
C ILE A 38 -7.70 -20.93 -14.48
N GLU A 39 -8.75 -20.56 -15.20
CA GLU A 39 -9.21 -21.25 -16.41
C GLU A 39 -8.27 -21.01 -17.59
N ALA A 40 -7.89 -19.76 -17.83
CA ALA A 40 -6.91 -19.40 -18.86
C ALA A 40 -5.54 -20.04 -18.63
N ALA A 41 -5.18 -20.29 -17.36
CA ALA A 41 -3.97 -21.01 -16.97
C ALA A 41 -4.10 -22.54 -17.07
N GLY A 42 -5.26 -23.09 -17.44
CA GLY A 42 -5.47 -24.52 -17.66
C GLY A 42 -5.65 -25.37 -16.39
N TYR A 43 -5.81 -24.76 -15.22
CA TYR A 43 -6.00 -25.51 -13.97
C TYR A 43 -7.41 -26.09 -13.81
N THR A 44 -8.40 -25.47 -14.46
CA THR A 44 -9.80 -25.89 -14.47
C THR A 44 -10.47 -25.49 -15.78
N ASN A 45 -11.76 -25.81 -15.95
CA ASN A 45 -12.57 -25.34 -17.06
C ASN A 45 -13.89 -24.71 -16.54
N PRO A 46 -14.64 -23.98 -17.40
CA PRO A 46 -15.86 -23.28 -16.98
C PRO A 46 -16.94 -24.18 -16.37
N ARG A 47 -16.98 -25.47 -16.75
CA ARG A 47 -18.00 -26.42 -16.30
C ARG A 47 -17.64 -27.11 -14.98
N LYS A 48 -16.37 -27.12 -14.58
CA LYS A 48 -15.89 -27.79 -13.37
C LYS A 48 -16.32 -27.02 -12.13
N ILE A 49 -16.89 -27.70 -11.15
CA ILE A 49 -17.23 -27.10 -9.84
C ILE A 49 -16.22 -27.45 -8.75
N ASN A 50 -15.54 -28.60 -8.89
CA ASN A 50 -14.59 -29.15 -7.92
C ASN A 50 -13.19 -29.26 -8.52
N ILE A 51 -12.19 -29.19 -7.65
CA ILE A 51 -10.76 -29.33 -7.96
C ILE A 51 -10.10 -30.26 -6.94
N SER A 52 -9.09 -31.02 -7.36
CA SER A 52 -8.30 -31.84 -6.42
C SER A 52 -7.41 -30.95 -5.56
N THR A 53 -7.13 -31.36 -4.32
CA THR A 53 -6.28 -30.63 -3.38
C THR A 53 -4.86 -30.39 -3.93
N ASP A 54 -4.29 -31.33 -4.69
CA ASP A 54 -2.97 -31.14 -5.31
C ASP A 54 -2.99 -30.03 -6.37
N LYS A 55 -4.03 -29.99 -7.21
CA LYS A 55 -4.20 -28.89 -8.17
C LYS A 55 -4.50 -27.57 -7.46
N ALA A 56 -5.25 -27.59 -6.36
CA ALA A 56 -5.53 -26.39 -5.56
C ALA A 56 -4.25 -25.71 -5.07
N LYS A 57 -3.25 -26.48 -4.60
CA LYS A 57 -1.93 -25.95 -4.22
C LYS A 57 -1.20 -25.29 -5.39
N LEU A 58 -1.29 -25.89 -6.59
CA LEU A 58 -0.71 -25.31 -7.81
C LEU A 58 -1.40 -24.00 -8.20
N VAL A 59 -2.73 -23.92 -8.06
CA VAL A 59 -3.49 -22.69 -8.30
C VAL A 59 -3.06 -21.58 -7.33
N GLU A 60 -2.95 -21.89 -6.04
CA GLU A 60 -2.52 -20.92 -5.04
C GLU A 60 -1.12 -20.38 -5.34
N ALA A 61 -0.17 -21.28 -5.67
CA ALA A 61 1.18 -20.89 -6.06
C ALA A 61 1.19 -20.05 -7.35
N TYR A 62 0.39 -20.43 -8.36
CA TYR A 62 0.26 -19.69 -9.61
C TYR A 62 -0.24 -18.27 -9.35
N ILE A 63 -1.30 -18.10 -8.56
CA ILE A 63 -1.85 -16.78 -8.26
C ILE A 63 -0.84 -15.91 -7.52
N LYS A 64 -0.20 -16.43 -6.47
CA LYS A 64 0.82 -15.69 -5.71
C LYS A 64 2.02 -15.29 -6.55
N ASN A 65 2.42 -16.10 -7.53
CA ASN A 65 3.59 -15.81 -8.35
C ASN A 65 3.30 -14.85 -9.51
N ASN A 66 2.09 -14.87 -10.06
CA ASN A 66 1.76 -14.12 -11.29
C ASN A 66 0.93 -12.86 -11.04
N PHE A 67 0.26 -12.76 -9.90
CA PHE A 67 -0.63 -11.63 -9.59
C PHE A 67 -0.22 -10.91 -8.32
N SER A 68 -0.53 -9.62 -8.27
CA SER A 68 -0.43 -8.82 -7.06
C SER A 68 -1.81 -8.72 -6.41
N LEU A 69 -1.98 -9.29 -5.23
CA LEU A 69 -3.26 -9.30 -4.54
C LEU A 69 -3.46 -8.00 -3.75
N VAL A 70 -4.50 -7.23 -4.07
CA VAL A 70 -4.75 -5.90 -3.50
C VAL A 70 -6.21 -5.69 -3.16
N CYS A 71 -6.52 -4.97 -2.09
CA CYS A 71 -7.92 -4.73 -1.70
C CYS A 71 -8.52 -3.42 -2.23
N SER A 72 -7.71 -2.53 -2.82
CA SER A 72 -8.18 -1.25 -3.35
C SER A 72 -7.20 -0.65 -4.36
N PRO A 73 -7.65 0.29 -5.22
CA PRO A 73 -6.77 1.04 -6.13
C PRO A 73 -5.64 1.79 -5.41
N ALA A 74 -5.89 2.26 -4.18
CA ALA A 74 -4.86 2.89 -3.36
C ALA A 74 -3.75 1.90 -2.96
N CYS A 75 -4.13 0.69 -2.52
CA CYS A 75 -3.14 -0.35 -2.19
C CYS A 75 -2.38 -0.83 -3.44
N ALA A 76 -3.05 -0.88 -4.59
CA ALA A 76 -2.44 -1.13 -5.89
C ALA A 76 -1.35 -0.12 -6.24
N ALA A 77 -1.65 1.18 -6.13
CA ALA A 77 -0.66 2.23 -6.38
C ALA A 77 0.52 2.14 -5.39
N ALA A 78 0.22 1.98 -4.10
CA ALA A 78 1.20 1.93 -3.04
C ALA A 78 2.13 0.70 -3.09
N LEU A 79 1.68 -0.43 -3.65
CA LEU A 79 2.52 -1.60 -3.89
C LEU A 79 3.59 -1.34 -4.97
N GLY A 80 3.30 -0.42 -5.90
CA GLY A 80 4.21 0.06 -6.94
C GLY A 80 4.32 -0.88 -8.15
N LYS A 81 4.80 -0.34 -9.27
CA LYS A 81 4.94 -1.06 -10.55
C LYS A 81 6.12 -2.03 -10.61
N LYS A 82 6.96 -2.12 -9.57
CA LYS A 82 8.18 -2.96 -9.55
C LYS A 82 7.89 -4.46 -9.64
N ARG A 83 6.65 -4.88 -9.47
CA ARG A 83 6.19 -6.23 -9.85
C ARG A 83 5.25 -6.04 -11.04
N VAL A 84 5.68 -6.41 -12.24
CA VAL A 84 4.89 -6.43 -13.50
C VAL A 84 3.83 -7.55 -13.44
N ARG A 85 3.22 -7.74 -12.28
CA ARG A 85 2.17 -8.72 -12.04
C ARG A 85 0.84 -8.01 -12.15
N THR A 86 -0.05 -8.56 -12.95
CA THR A 86 -1.43 -8.10 -13.05
C THR A 86 -2.06 -8.06 -11.66
N GLN A 87 -2.84 -7.02 -11.38
CA GLN A 87 -3.45 -6.85 -10.07
C GLN A 87 -4.77 -7.62 -10.01
N LEU A 88 -4.99 -8.35 -8.92
CA LEU A 88 -6.28 -8.95 -8.63
C LEU A 88 -6.83 -8.38 -7.33
N GLN A 89 -8.11 -8.04 -7.37
CA GLN A 89 -8.79 -7.57 -6.19
C GLN A 89 -9.07 -8.75 -5.25
N VAL A 90 -8.76 -8.57 -3.96
CA VAL A 90 -9.01 -9.55 -2.90
C VAL A 90 -9.60 -8.87 -1.68
N GLU A 91 -10.08 -9.68 -0.73
CA GLU A 91 -10.47 -9.22 0.58
C GLU A 91 -9.32 -8.48 1.31
N ILE A 92 -9.72 -7.62 2.24
CA ILE A 92 -8.79 -6.77 2.98
C ILE A 92 -7.66 -7.53 3.68
N LYS A 93 -7.96 -8.70 4.26
CA LYS A 93 -7.02 -9.49 5.07
C LYS A 93 -5.97 -10.20 4.21
N LYS A 94 -6.20 -10.31 2.90
CA LYS A 94 -5.33 -11.01 1.94
C LYS A 94 -4.56 -10.06 1.02
N CYS A 95 -4.76 -8.75 1.20
CA CYS A 95 -4.04 -7.71 0.48
C CYS A 95 -2.54 -7.75 0.80
N GLU A 96 -1.69 -7.91 -0.22
CA GLU A 96 -0.23 -7.94 -0.08
C GLU A 96 0.37 -6.64 0.46
N PHE A 97 -0.31 -5.51 0.27
CA PHE A 97 0.17 -4.23 0.77
C PHE A 97 -0.28 -3.95 2.21
N CYS A 98 -1.60 -3.96 2.46
CA CYS A 98 -2.12 -3.52 3.76
C CYS A 98 -2.25 -4.67 4.76
N ASN A 99 -2.46 -5.91 4.33
CA ASN A 99 -2.71 -7.06 5.20
C ASN A 99 -3.74 -6.77 6.31
N GLY A 100 -4.81 -6.01 6.00
CA GLY A 100 -5.80 -5.57 7.01
C GLY A 100 -5.41 -4.36 7.86
N SER A 101 -4.16 -3.89 7.83
CA SER A 101 -3.68 -2.78 8.65
C SER A 101 -4.37 -1.46 8.29
N LYS A 102 -5.07 -0.88 9.26
CA LYS A 102 -5.70 0.46 9.16
C LYS A 102 -4.65 1.54 8.82
N GLN A 103 -3.47 1.46 9.42
CA GLN A 103 -2.38 2.42 9.16
C GLN A 103 -1.88 2.31 7.73
N ASN A 104 -1.62 1.10 7.22
CA ASN A 104 -1.17 0.93 5.84
C ASN A 104 -2.25 1.39 4.85
N LYS A 105 -3.53 1.15 5.14
CA LYS A 105 -4.62 1.68 4.32
C LYS A 105 -4.62 3.20 4.23
N LEU A 106 -4.48 3.88 5.38
CA LEU A 106 -4.42 5.36 5.41
C LEU A 106 -3.20 5.88 4.66
N LEU A 107 -2.06 5.19 4.77
CA LEU A 107 -0.84 5.51 4.03
C LEU A 107 -1.02 5.33 2.52
N ALA A 108 -1.65 4.23 2.08
CA ALA A 108 -1.96 4.00 0.67
C ALA A 108 -2.93 5.05 0.11
N LYS A 109 -4.00 5.38 0.86
CA LYS A 109 -4.95 6.44 0.49
C LYS A 109 -4.22 7.76 0.32
N MET A 110 -3.42 8.16 1.31
CA MET A 110 -2.66 9.41 1.27
C MET A 110 -1.72 9.47 0.06
N ALA A 111 -0.97 8.41 -0.21
CA ALA A 111 -0.07 8.36 -1.37
C ALA A 111 -0.82 8.44 -2.70
N LYS A 112 -1.98 7.78 -2.81
CA LYS A 112 -2.84 7.88 -3.99
C LYS A 112 -3.42 9.30 -4.14
N ASP A 113 -3.90 9.90 -3.06
CA ASP A 113 -4.51 11.22 -3.08
C ASP A 113 -3.50 12.32 -3.46
N LEU A 114 -2.27 12.23 -2.97
CA LEU A 114 -1.17 13.10 -3.39
C LEU A 114 -0.93 12.99 -4.91
N PHE A 115 -0.86 11.76 -5.42
CA PHE A 115 -0.66 11.51 -6.85
C PHE A 115 -1.81 12.05 -7.69
N ASP A 116 -3.06 11.78 -7.29
CA ASP A 116 -4.26 12.22 -8.01
C ASP A 116 -4.40 13.75 -8.02
N GLN A 117 -3.89 14.44 -6.99
CA GLN A 117 -3.87 15.90 -6.90
C GLN A 117 -2.59 16.53 -7.50
N ASN A 118 -1.72 15.73 -8.13
CA ASN A 118 -0.44 16.16 -8.69
C ASN A 118 0.49 16.88 -7.68
N LEU A 119 0.45 16.46 -6.41
CA LEU A 119 1.31 16.92 -5.33
C LEU A 119 2.48 15.93 -5.21
N VAL A 120 3.56 16.20 -5.91
CA VAL A 120 4.65 15.23 -6.15
C VAL A 120 5.92 15.56 -5.38
N GLU A 121 6.07 16.78 -4.85
CA GLU A 121 7.22 17.20 -4.05
C GLU A 121 6.84 17.43 -2.58
N ILE A 122 7.18 16.47 -1.71
CA ILE A 122 6.86 16.52 -0.28
C ILE A 122 8.11 16.81 0.54
N LEU A 123 8.03 17.83 1.40
CA LEU A 123 9.06 18.15 2.37
C LEU A 123 8.62 17.74 3.77
N VAL A 124 9.40 16.89 4.43
CA VAL A 124 9.17 16.48 5.83
C VAL A 124 10.27 17.07 6.70
N VAL A 125 9.88 17.82 7.72
CA VAL A 125 10.79 18.43 8.70
C VAL A 125 10.65 17.70 10.02
N GLY A 126 11.69 16.97 10.43
CA GLY A 126 11.70 16.14 11.63
C GLY A 126 11.15 14.72 11.43
N GLY A 127 10.70 14.12 12.53
CA GLY A 127 10.26 12.73 12.59
C GLY A 127 11.41 11.72 12.74
N SER A 128 11.07 10.47 13.07
CA SER A 128 12.07 9.40 13.21
C SER A 128 12.54 8.89 11.83
N PRO A 129 13.84 8.57 11.65
CA PRO A 129 14.36 8.04 10.40
C PRO A 129 13.62 6.78 9.91
N GLN A 130 13.21 5.92 10.83
CA GLN A 130 12.45 4.70 10.51
C GLN A 130 11.08 5.03 9.89
N SER A 131 10.36 6.00 10.44
CA SER A 131 9.04 6.39 9.91
C SER A 131 9.18 7.11 8.58
N ALA A 132 10.18 7.99 8.46
CA ALA A 132 10.50 8.65 7.20
C ALA A 132 10.87 7.65 6.10
N ASN A 133 11.69 6.64 6.39
CA ASN A 133 12.03 5.58 5.42
C ASN A 133 10.81 4.78 4.97
N THR A 134 9.91 4.45 5.91
CA THR A 134 8.67 3.74 5.60
C THR A 134 7.77 4.56 4.67
N LEU A 135 7.59 5.85 4.99
CA LEU A 135 6.83 6.80 4.19
C LEU A 135 7.45 6.96 2.78
N ASN A 136 8.76 7.19 2.71
CA ASN A 136 9.49 7.37 1.45
C ASN A 136 9.29 6.18 0.49
N ARG A 137 9.35 4.96 1.02
CA ARG A 137 9.18 3.74 0.22
C ARG A 137 7.82 3.70 -0.47
N VAL A 138 6.76 4.08 0.25
CA VAL A 138 5.40 4.08 -0.32
C VAL A 138 5.22 5.24 -1.29
N LEU A 139 5.70 6.44 -0.95
CA LEU A 139 5.60 7.60 -1.83
C LEU A 139 6.34 7.40 -3.16
N LYS A 140 7.55 6.82 -3.12
CA LYS A 140 8.31 6.48 -4.33
C LYS A 140 7.57 5.51 -5.26
N ASN A 141 6.79 4.57 -4.72
CA ASN A 141 5.98 3.66 -5.53
C ASN A 141 4.86 4.38 -6.28
N CYS A 142 4.43 5.55 -5.79
CA CYS A 142 3.46 6.44 -6.41
C CYS A 142 4.11 7.60 -7.18
N ASN A 143 5.41 7.55 -7.49
CA ASN A 143 6.17 8.64 -8.14
C ASN A 143 6.13 9.97 -7.37
N ILE A 144 6.06 9.93 -6.05
CA ILE A 144 6.12 11.10 -5.19
C ILE A 144 7.52 11.19 -4.58
N ASN A 145 8.15 12.34 -4.78
CA ASN A 145 9.44 12.67 -4.23
C ASN A 145 9.26 13.19 -2.81
N MET A 146 10.07 12.67 -1.89
CA MET A 146 10.06 13.13 -0.50
C MET A 146 11.47 13.49 -0.07
N LYS A 147 11.61 14.72 0.44
CA LYS A 147 12.83 15.22 1.08
C LYS A 147 12.62 15.30 2.58
N VAL A 148 13.58 14.79 3.34
CA VAL A 148 13.55 14.81 4.81
C VAL A 148 14.62 15.76 5.31
N ILE A 149 14.24 16.71 6.15
CA ILE A 149 15.14 17.58 6.87
C ILE A 149 15.21 17.10 8.31
N ASP A 150 16.42 16.78 8.74
CA ASP A 150 16.71 16.43 10.11
C ASP A 150 16.46 17.64 11.02
N GLY A 151 15.58 17.47 12.01
CA GLY A 151 15.20 18.49 12.96
C GLY A 151 16.31 18.94 13.91
N THR A 152 17.45 18.24 13.91
CA THR A 152 18.60 18.50 14.78
C THR A 152 19.71 19.32 14.09
N LYS A 153 19.65 19.47 12.76
CA LYS A 153 20.67 20.20 11.98
C LYS A 153 20.22 21.62 11.71
N ARG A 154 21.06 22.59 12.09
CA ARG A 154 20.82 24.01 11.77
C ARG A 154 20.70 24.20 10.26
N THR A 155 19.59 24.79 9.84
CA THR A 155 19.32 25.14 8.44
C THR A 155 19.16 26.66 8.33
N ASN A 156 19.81 27.27 7.34
CA ASN A 156 19.67 28.71 7.05
C ASN A 156 18.25 29.02 6.55
N SER A 157 17.68 30.15 6.98
CA SER A 157 16.37 30.66 6.55
C SER A 157 16.24 30.81 5.02
N LYS A 158 17.31 31.17 4.31
CA LYS A 158 17.33 31.21 2.83
C LYS A 158 17.09 29.83 2.22
N THR A 159 17.78 28.81 2.75
CA THR A 159 17.63 27.42 2.31
C THR A 159 16.24 26.89 2.63
N ALA A 160 15.72 27.16 3.84
CA ALA A 160 14.38 26.73 4.23
C ALA A 160 13.31 27.32 3.30
N LYS A 161 13.37 28.63 3.00
CA LYS A 161 12.47 29.28 2.04
C LYS A 161 12.53 28.64 0.65
N LEU A 162 13.72 28.33 0.15
CA LEU A 162 13.88 27.69 -1.15
C LEU A 162 13.22 26.30 -1.16
N LEU A 163 13.46 25.49 -0.14
CA LEU A 163 12.88 24.15 -0.03
C LEU A 163 11.35 24.18 0.11
N CYS A 164 10.82 25.08 0.95
CA CYS A 164 9.38 25.27 1.11
C CYS A 164 8.72 25.73 -0.19
N ARG A 165 9.38 26.59 -0.97
CA ARG A 165 8.87 27.08 -2.26
C ARG A 165 8.76 25.95 -3.29
N THR A 166 9.75 25.06 -3.34
CA THR A 166 9.77 23.93 -4.28
C THR A 166 8.83 22.79 -3.88
N ALA A 167 8.42 22.73 -2.61
CA ALA A 167 7.51 21.70 -2.13
C ALA A 167 6.05 22.04 -2.44
N ASP A 168 5.28 21.02 -2.76
CA ASP A 168 3.82 21.08 -2.86
C ASP A 168 3.19 21.02 -1.47
N VAL A 169 3.76 20.18 -0.59
CA VAL A 169 3.32 20.03 0.80
C VAL A 169 4.53 20.00 1.73
N VAL A 170 4.44 20.73 2.84
CA VAL A 170 5.45 20.76 3.90
C VAL A 170 4.87 20.24 5.20
N VAL A 171 5.39 19.09 5.65
CA VAL A 171 5.03 18.43 6.89
C VAL A 171 5.97 18.87 8.00
N ILE A 172 5.43 19.51 9.03
CA ILE A 172 6.20 19.89 10.23
C ILE A 172 5.93 18.85 11.32
N TRP A 173 6.86 17.92 11.51
CA TRP A 173 6.65 16.74 12.35
C TRP A 173 7.29 16.88 13.74
N GLY A 174 6.55 17.58 14.61
CA GLY A 174 6.95 18.09 15.93
C GLY A 174 7.27 17.08 17.03
N ALA A 175 7.22 15.78 16.77
CA ALA A 175 7.07 14.78 17.83
C ALA A 175 8.34 14.06 18.29
N THR A 176 9.48 14.40 17.70
CA THR A 176 10.83 13.95 18.10
C THR A 176 11.74 15.16 18.07
N GLN A 177 12.56 15.36 19.12
CA GLN A 177 13.48 16.49 19.33
C GLN A 177 13.76 17.31 18.07
N LEU A 178 12.89 18.27 17.80
CA LEU A 178 13.13 19.32 16.84
C LEU A 178 13.73 20.46 17.66
N ASP A 179 14.89 20.96 17.24
CA ASP A 179 15.31 22.28 17.71
C ASP A 179 14.15 23.24 17.36
N HIS A 180 13.59 23.89 18.38
CA HIS A 180 12.50 24.86 18.22
C HIS A 180 12.82 25.92 17.16
N THR A 181 14.11 26.21 16.96
CA THR A 181 14.62 27.10 15.93
C THR A 181 14.36 26.58 14.51
N VAL A 182 14.56 25.27 14.26
CA VAL A 182 14.39 24.69 12.91
C VAL A 182 12.91 24.61 12.54
N SER A 183 12.05 24.16 13.47
CA SER A 183 10.62 24.07 13.21
C SER A 183 9.98 25.44 12.97
N GLN A 184 10.40 26.47 13.71
CA GLN A 184 9.95 27.85 13.50
C GLN A 184 10.39 28.40 12.14
N VAL A 185 11.64 28.16 11.73
CA VAL A 185 12.15 28.62 10.42
C VAL A 185 11.34 28.03 9.27
N PHE A 186 11.08 26.72 9.28
CA PHE A 186 10.25 26.09 8.24
C PHE A 186 8.77 26.47 8.35
N SER A 187 8.23 26.60 9.56
CA SER A 187 6.83 27.00 9.77
C SER A 187 6.55 28.43 9.30
N ALA A 188 7.51 29.35 9.46
CA ALA A 188 7.42 30.73 9.00
C ALA A 188 7.69 30.86 7.49
N ALA A 189 8.49 29.97 6.91
CA ALA A 189 8.79 29.96 5.48
C ALA A 189 7.72 29.28 4.62
N THR A 190 6.78 28.55 5.23
CA THR A 190 5.75 27.77 4.53
C THR A 190 4.41 28.51 4.52
N GLU A 191 3.81 28.61 3.34
CA GLU A 191 2.44 29.12 3.17
C GLU A 191 1.42 28.24 3.93
N PRO A 192 0.41 28.82 4.60
CA PRO A 192 -0.57 28.05 5.37
C PRO A 192 -1.25 26.94 4.58
N THR A 193 -1.49 27.15 3.29
CA THR A 193 -2.13 26.21 2.37
C THR A 193 -1.29 24.98 2.04
N LYS A 194 0.03 25.03 2.23
CA LYS A 194 0.96 23.90 2.00
C LYS A 194 1.38 23.21 3.31
N LYS A 195 1.03 23.79 4.46
CA LYS A 195 1.58 23.41 5.76
C LYS A 195 0.73 22.33 6.43
N VAL A 196 1.37 21.25 6.84
CA VAL A 196 0.75 20.15 7.60
C VAL A 196 1.46 19.99 8.95
N PRO A 197 0.90 20.54 10.03
CA PRO A 197 1.45 20.34 11.36
C PRO A 197 1.11 18.95 11.89
N VAL A 198 2.12 18.22 12.39
CA VAL A 198 1.96 16.89 13.01
C VAL A 198 2.52 16.93 14.42
N ALA A 199 1.64 17.05 15.40
CA ALA A 199 2.03 17.20 16.81
C ALA A 199 2.40 15.87 17.49
N ARG A 200 1.88 14.73 17.00
CA ARG A 200 2.05 13.41 17.63
C ARG A 200 3.10 12.56 16.90
N PRO A 201 3.83 11.68 17.63
CA PRO A 201 4.82 10.81 17.01
C PRO A 201 4.14 9.69 16.24
N GLY A 202 4.91 9.09 15.33
CA GLY A 202 4.51 7.89 14.62
C GLY A 202 3.74 8.15 13.33
N LEU A 203 3.96 7.24 12.38
CA LEU A 203 3.48 7.38 11.00
C LEU A 203 1.96 7.53 10.90
N LYS A 204 1.21 6.93 11.82
CA LYS A 204 -0.26 7.07 11.88
C LYS A 204 -0.69 8.53 11.99
N ALA A 205 -0.12 9.29 12.93
CA ALA A 205 -0.48 10.69 13.15
C ALA A 205 -0.16 11.56 11.92
N LEU A 206 0.98 11.30 11.27
CA LEU A 206 1.33 11.96 10.02
C LEU A 206 0.32 11.65 8.92
N THR A 207 0.00 10.37 8.71
CA THR A 207 -0.96 9.97 7.66
C THR A 207 -2.36 10.52 7.91
N GLU A 208 -2.79 10.62 9.17
CA GLU A 208 -4.07 11.24 9.53
C GLU A 208 -4.08 12.73 9.19
N ALA A 209 -3.06 13.47 9.62
CA ALA A 209 -2.95 14.91 9.35
C ALA A 209 -2.88 15.23 7.85
N MET A 210 -2.10 14.45 7.10
CA MET A 210 -2.00 14.58 5.66
C MET A 210 -3.33 14.29 4.95
N ASN A 211 -4.04 13.22 5.31
CA ASN A 211 -5.35 12.94 4.70
C ASN A 211 -6.35 14.09 4.96
N ILE A 212 -6.39 14.62 6.18
CA ILE A 212 -7.24 15.79 6.51
C ILE A 212 -6.87 16.99 5.63
N HIS A 213 -5.57 17.25 5.47
CA HIS A 213 -5.09 18.34 4.62
C HIS A 213 -5.52 18.16 3.15
N LEU A 214 -5.31 16.96 2.59
CA LEU A 214 -5.67 16.63 1.21
C LEU A 214 -7.17 16.68 0.95
N ASP A 215 -7.98 16.33 1.94
CA ASP A 215 -9.44 16.41 1.85
C ASP A 215 -9.92 17.88 1.91
N ASN A 216 -9.18 18.77 2.58
CA ASN A 216 -9.48 20.21 2.58
C ASN A 216 -9.08 20.91 1.27
N LEU A 217 -8.01 20.46 0.60
CA LEU A 217 -7.60 21.01 -0.71
C LEU A 217 -8.59 20.69 -1.84
N ARG A 218 -9.44 19.68 -1.65
CA ARG A 218 -10.49 19.28 -2.62
C ARG A 218 -11.76 20.12 -2.56
N LYS A 219 -11.95 20.91 -1.49
CA LYS A 219 -13.14 21.74 -1.27
C LYS A 219 -12.95 23.10 -1.90
#